data_AF-A0AAN4YX87-F1
#
_entry.id   AF-A0AAN4YX87-F1
#
_cell.length_a   1.000
_cell.length_b   1.000
_cell.length_c   1.000
_cell.angle_alpha   90.00
_cell.angle_beta   90.00
_cell.angle_gamma   90.00
#
_symmetry.space_group_name_H-M   'P 1'
#
loop_
_entity.id
_entity.type
_entity.pdbx_description
1 polymer ?
#
loop_
_entity_poly.entity_id
_entity_poly.type
_entity_poly.pdbx_seq_one_letter_code
_entity_poly.pdbx_strand_id
1 'polypeptide(L)'
;ASGDLCHPMQFVPDLHMADYTSAVADMKNAQLGGMMAAPSELAGLFIAAQIDFGRDATEWLHVDMGTLAMSEERATAYGLPLLVSLLAEHT
;
A
#
# COMPACT_ATOMS: atom_id res chain seq x y z
N ALA A 1 13.76 -11.63 9.15
CA ALA A 1 14.09 -11.70 10.58
C ALA A 1 12.83 -11.81 11.45
N SER A 2 11.78 -11.01 11.20
CA SER A 2 10.55 -10.91 12.01
C SER A 2 9.59 -12.13 11.99
N GLY A 3 9.53 -12.88 10.88
CA GLY A 3 8.48 -13.89 10.66
C GLY A 3 7.20 -13.33 10.00
N ASP A 4 7.00 -12.01 10.05
CA ASP A 4 5.97 -11.29 9.30
C ASP A 4 6.38 -11.18 7.82
N LEU A 5 5.86 -12.08 6.99
CA LEU A 5 6.20 -12.20 5.56
C LEU A 5 5.59 -11.06 4.73
N CYS A 6 6.42 -10.42 3.90
CA CYS A 6 6.01 -9.39 2.95
C CYS A 6 6.24 -9.86 1.50
N HIS A 7 5.40 -9.37 0.57
CA HIS A 7 5.61 -9.51 -0.86
C HIS A 7 5.49 -8.12 -1.52
N PRO A 8 6.42 -7.72 -2.41
CA PRO A 8 6.34 -6.42 -3.06
C PRO A 8 5.14 -6.33 -4.00
N MET A 9 4.54 -5.14 -4.05
CA MET A 9 3.54 -4.74 -5.04
C MET A 9 4.19 -3.94 -6.16
N GLN A 10 3.56 -3.86 -7.33
CA GLN A 10 4.07 -3.04 -8.42
C GLN A 10 3.87 -1.55 -8.11
N PHE A 11 4.97 -0.80 -8.14
CA PHE A 11 4.94 0.66 -8.00
C PHE A 11 5.21 1.31 -9.36
N VAL A 12 4.14 1.51 -10.13
CA VAL A 12 4.16 2.05 -11.50
C VAL A 12 3.05 3.13 -11.64
N PRO A 13 3.18 4.26 -10.92
CA PRO A 13 2.13 5.29 -10.85
C PRO A 13 1.79 5.90 -12.21
N ASP A 14 2.77 6.01 -13.09
CA ASP A 14 2.63 6.49 -14.47
C ASP A 14 1.66 5.63 -15.31
N LEU A 15 1.63 4.32 -15.06
CA LEU A 15 0.72 3.40 -15.73
C LEU A 15 -0.62 3.27 -14.99
N HIS A 16 -0.59 3.15 -13.67
CA HIS A 16 -1.75 2.72 -12.88
C HIS A 16 -2.69 3.87 -12.46
N MET A 17 -2.22 5.13 -12.43
CA MET A 17 -3.07 6.27 -12.04
C MET A 17 -4.18 6.58 -13.06
N ALA A 18 -4.09 6.05 -14.29
CA ALA A 18 -5.16 6.17 -15.28
C ALA A 18 -6.50 5.60 -14.79
N ASP A 19 -6.46 4.55 -13.96
CA ASP A 19 -7.64 3.92 -13.36
C ASP A 19 -8.41 4.88 -12.43
N TYR A 20 -7.78 5.96 -11.97
CA TYR A 20 -8.39 6.96 -11.09
C TYR A 20 -8.94 8.19 -11.79
N THR A 21 -8.97 8.21 -13.12
CA THR A 21 -9.49 9.36 -13.89
C THR A 21 -10.90 9.74 -13.45
N SER A 22 -11.09 11.00 -13.07
CA SER A 22 -12.37 11.62 -12.73
C SER A 22 -12.70 12.76 -13.68
N ALA A 23 -13.98 12.95 -14.00
CA ALA A 23 -14.43 14.02 -14.89
C ALA A 23 -14.59 15.38 -14.16
N VAL A 24 -14.65 15.37 -12.82
CA VAL A 24 -15.05 16.54 -12.01
C VAL A 24 -14.17 16.76 -10.77
N ALA A 25 -13.18 15.89 -10.54
CA ALA A 25 -12.23 15.98 -9.43
C ALA A 25 -10.85 15.57 -9.93
N ASP A 26 -9.82 15.80 -9.11
CA ASP A 26 -8.44 15.44 -9.48
C ASP A 26 -8.28 13.92 -9.68
N MET A 27 -8.98 13.13 -8.86
CA MET A 27 -9.00 11.66 -8.97
C MET A 27 -10.24 11.05 -8.29
N LYS A 28 -10.56 9.80 -8.64
CA LYS A 28 -11.48 8.93 -7.90
C LYS A 28 -10.76 8.26 -6.72
N ASN A 29 -11.52 7.72 -5.78
CA ASN A 29 -10.97 6.94 -4.65
C ASN A 29 -10.90 5.43 -4.90
N ALA A 30 -11.62 4.92 -5.89
CA ALA A 30 -11.65 3.50 -6.26
C ALA A 30 -11.97 3.36 -7.75
N GLN A 31 -11.49 2.27 -8.36
CA GLN A 31 -11.90 1.85 -9.70
C GLN A 31 -12.86 0.66 -9.58
N LEU A 32 -14.10 0.89 -10.00
CA LEU A 32 -15.17 -0.13 -9.97
C LEU A 32 -15.35 -0.66 -11.40
N GLY A 33 -14.66 -1.76 -11.72
CA GLY A 33 -14.75 -2.40 -13.03
C GLY A 33 -13.43 -2.99 -13.50
N GLY A 34 -13.17 -2.93 -14.81
CA GLY A 34 -11.86 -3.27 -15.37
C GLY A 34 -10.81 -2.31 -14.83
N MET A 35 -9.74 -2.88 -14.28
CA MET A 35 -8.58 -2.18 -13.74
C MET A 35 -7.31 -2.77 -14.35
N MET A 36 -6.31 -1.94 -14.55
CA MET A 36 -5.01 -2.36 -15.08
C MET A 36 -4.11 -2.91 -13.98
N ALA A 37 -4.26 -2.40 -12.76
CA ALA A 37 -3.47 -2.78 -11.59
C ALA A 37 -4.27 -3.66 -10.61
N ALA A 38 -3.59 -4.31 -9.67
CA ALA A 38 -4.28 -5.01 -8.59
C ALA A 38 -5.03 -4.00 -7.68
N PRO A 39 -6.17 -4.36 -7.07
CA PRO A 39 -6.90 -3.46 -6.18
C PRO A 39 -6.06 -2.88 -5.03
N SER A 40 -5.19 -3.69 -4.43
CA SER A 40 -4.28 -3.27 -3.34
C SER A 40 -3.22 -2.28 -3.82
N GLU A 41 -2.74 -2.41 -5.06
CA GLU A 41 -1.80 -1.46 -5.68
C GLU A 41 -2.46 -0.10 -5.87
N LEU A 42 -3.69 -0.09 -6.41
CA LEU A 42 -4.46 1.14 -6.57
C LEU A 42 -4.71 1.81 -5.22
N ALA A 43 -5.15 1.07 -4.21
CA ALA A 43 -5.39 1.60 -2.87
C ALA A 43 -4.13 2.28 -2.28
N GLY A 44 -2.95 1.67 -2.46
CA GLY A 44 -1.67 2.30 -2.11
C GLY A 44 -1.41 3.58 -2.90
N LEU A 45 -1.60 3.56 -4.22
CA LEU A 45 -1.38 4.72 -5.10
C LEU A 45 -2.32 5.89 -4.81
N PHE A 46 -3.56 5.63 -4.38
CA PHE A 46 -4.48 6.68 -3.95
C PHE A 46 -3.92 7.48 -2.76
N ILE A 47 -3.31 6.79 -1.80
CA ILE A 47 -2.64 7.42 -0.65
C ILE A 47 -1.36 8.14 -1.12
N ALA A 48 -0.56 7.49 -1.98
CA ALA A 48 0.66 8.05 -2.55
C ALA A 48 0.45 9.41 -3.21
N ALA A 49 -0.64 9.53 -3.97
CA ALA A 49 -0.93 10.72 -4.75
C ALA A 49 -1.19 11.96 -3.87
N GLN A 50 -1.53 11.79 -2.59
CA GLN A 50 -1.70 12.90 -1.64
C GLN A 50 -0.37 13.49 -1.14
N ILE A 51 0.75 12.80 -1.41
CA ILE A 51 2.10 13.15 -0.96
C ILE A 51 3.12 13.13 -2.12
N ASP A 52 2.65 13.45 -3.34
CA ASP A 52 3.42 13.39 -4.59
C ASP A 52 4.26 12.11 -4.73
N PHE A 53 3.66 10.97 -4.38
CA PHE A 53 4.29 9.64 -4.45
C PHE A 53 5.61 9.52 -3.67
N GLY A 54 5.81 10.35 -2.64
CA GLY A 54 7.03 10.38 -1.82
C GLY A 54 8.20 11.15 -2.46
N ARG A 55 7.97 11.90 -3.55
CA ARG A 55 9.02 12.61 -4.30
C ARG A 55 9.82 13.60 -3.43
N ASP A 56 9.17 14.31 -2.52
CA ASP A 56 9.77 15.43 -1.78
C ASP A 56 10.37 15.02 -0.41
N ALA A 57 11.22 13.98 -0.42
CA ALA A 57 12.10 13.55 0.68
C ALA A 57 11.49 12.68 1.80
N THR A 58 10.41 11.94 1.53
CA THR A 58 9.95 10.89 2.44
C THR A 58 10.06 9.53 1.75
N GLU A 59 10.85 8.62 2.32
CA GLU A 59 10.76 7.20 1.95
C GLU A 59 9.36 6.71 2.32
N TRP A 60 8.56 6.42 1.30
CA TRP A 60 7.16 6.03 1.48
C TRP A 60 6.98 4.55 1.17
N LEU A 61 6.33 3.85 2.09
CA LEU A 61 6.01 2.43 1.96
C LEU A 61 4.58 2.19 2.45
N HIS A 62 3.74 1.64 1.58
CA HIS A 62 2.41 1.17 1.94
C HIS A 62 2.45 -0.33 2.24
N VAL A 63 1.90 -0.72 3.39
CA VAL A 63 1.71 -2.14 3.77
C VAL A 63 0.22 -2.46 3.73
N ASP A 64 -0.21 -3.27 2.76
CA ASP A 64 -1.52 -3.91 2.81
C ASP A 64 -1.41 -5.21 3.62
N MET A 65 -2.09 -5.25 4.76
CA MET A 65 -2.12 -6.40 5.68
C MET A 65 -3.53 -6.91 5.93
N GLY A 66 -4.49 -6.57 5.06
CA GLY A 66 -5.90 -6.89 5.25
C GLY A 66 -6.16 -8.39 5.48
N THR A 67 -5.47 -9.27 4.75
CA THR A 67 -5.59 -10.72 4.91
C THR A 67 -4.66 -11.32 5.97
N LEU A 68 -3.62 -10.60 6.38
CA LEU A 68 -2.57 -11.09 7.28
C LEU A 68 -2.88 -10.83 8.75
N ALA A 69 -3.73 -9.85 9.05
CA ALA A 69 -4.04 -9.43 10.42
C ALA A 69 -4.84 -10.48 11.23
N MET A 70 -5.46 -11.45 10.56
CA MET A 70 -6.34 -12.45 11.16
C MET A 70 -6.06 -13.83 10.57
N SER A 71 -6.12 -14.86 11.42
CA SER A 71 -6.17 -16.27 11.02
C SER A 71 -7.41 -16.87 11.69
N GLU A 72 -8.36 -17.33 10.88
CA GLU A 72 -9.67 -17.78 11.35
C GLU A 72 -10.35 -16.68 12.21
N GLU A 73 -10.66 -16.99 13.47
CA GLU A 73 -11.31 -16.08 14.43
C GLU A 73 -10.32 -15.40 15.39
N ARG A 74 -9.02 -15.39 15.06
CA ARG A 74 -7.95 -14.87 15.93
C ARG A 74 -7.07 -13.87 15.20
N ALA A 75 -6.72 -12.79 15.89
CA ALA A 75 -5.72 -11.84 15.42
C ALA A 75 -4.33 -12.48 15.44
N THR A 76 -3.56 -12.29 14.38
CA THR A 76 -2.17 -12.77 14.27
C THR A 76 -1.17 -11.83 14.93
N ALA A 77 -1.59 -10.59 15.20
CA ALA A 77 -0.73 -9.48 15.61
C ALA A 77 0.39 -9.16 14.60
N TYR A 78 0.16 -9.48 13.32
CA TYR A 78 1.05 -9.11 12.21
C TYR A 78 1.35 -7.59 12.23
N GLY A 79 2.61 -7.23 11.95
CA GLY A 79 3.04 -5.84 11.78
C GLY A 79 3.93 -5.33 12.91
N LEU A 80 3.72 -5.77 14.15
CA LEU A 80 4.58 -5.34 15.26
C LEU A 80 6.00 -5.94 15.13
N PRO A 81 6.17 -7.28 14.96
CA PRO A 81 7.49 -7.86 14.69
C PRO A 81 8.16 -7.29 13.43
N LEU A 82 7.38 -7.02 12.38
CA LEU A 82 7.86 -6.36 11.16
C LEU A 82 8.49 -5.00 11.46
N LEU A 83 7.79 -4.10 12.13
CA LEU A 83 8.29 -2.75 12.42
C LEU A 83 9.51 -2.78 13.35
N VAL A 84 9.48 -3.60 14.39
CA VAL A 84 10.64 -3.76 15.31
C VAL A 84 11.86 -4.26 14.55
N SER A 85 11.69 -5.25 13.67
CA SER A 85 12.81 -5.79 12.90
C SER A 85 13.31 -4.81 11.84
N LEU A 86 12.41 -4.07 11.20
CA LEU A 86 12.74 -3.08 10.16
C LEU A 86 13.53 -1.90 10.73
N LEU A 87 13.17 -1.45 11.94
CA LEU A 87 13.75 -0.27 12.60
C LEU A 87 14.78 -0.63 13.68
N ALA A 88 15.22 -1.90 13.72
CA ALA A 88 16.05 -2.43 14.80
C ALA A 88 17.40 -1.70 14.96
N GLU A 89 17.91 -1.07 13.90
CA GLU A 89 19.17 -0.31 13.97
C GLU A 89 19.05 0.98 14.80
N HIS A 90 17.83 1.41 15.14
CA HIS A 90 17.54 2.62 15.92
C HIS A 90 17.05 2.34 17.34
N THR A 91 17.12 1.09 17.80
CA THR A 91 16.73 0.64 19.14
C THR A 91 17.90 0.01 19.86
#